data_AF-A0A6L7UV25-F1
#
_entry.id   AF-A0A6L7UV25-F1
#
_cell.length_a   1.000
_cell.length_b   1.000
_cell.length_c   1.000
_cell.angle_alpha   90.00
_cell.angle_beta   90.00
_cell.angle_gamma   90.00
#
_symmetry.space_group_name_H-M   'P 1'
#
loop_
_entity.id
_entity.type
_entity.pdbx_description
1 polymer ?
#
loop_
_entity_poly.entity_id
_entity_poly.type
_entity_poly.pdbx_seq_one_letter_code
_entity_poly.pdbx_strand_id
1 'polypeptide(L)'
;MDESGSDADEPQIKDSDSGAAPPDRPAGDGAGQDQDPLIEFLRRLIKERNITKTAKLLGVDRKTIWRALDAGRLTPRLRDALEREQKAIEKEEAGDDRMELRVAGLERRLQDVEEQLASGLSALREELAGVCDEVRTLNWTRPGGAVTEAATASTLRSPHRTYPQVVTVEALPNDGQIFGDAMPLIAEWRYQRARLKAHWPSVEGLEAEVRMLELELELIEERRLTLPPGQLPWEWDQRRREARRREQRLGNARSKLRRARRRRVVATALTFGLWKHR
;
A
#
# COMPACT_ATOMS: atom_id res chain seq x y z
N MET A 1 47.37 13.68 -28.25
CA MET A 1 47.34 12.67 -27.16
C MET A 1 46.26 11.68 -27.53
N ASP A 2 46.36 10.96 -28.66
CA ASP A 2 47.46 10.08 -29.09
C ASP A 2 47.80 9.07 -28.01
N GLU A 3 47.34 7.83 -28.22
CA GLU A 3 48.14 6.60 -28.27
C GLU A 3 47.16 5.43 -28.52
N SER A 4 47.23 4.81 -29.70
CA SER A 4 47.88 3.49 -29.91
C SER A 4 47.01 2.34 -29.37
N GLY A 5 46.46 1.43 -30.16
CA GLY A 5 47.10 0.65 -31.23
C GLY A 5 47.33 -0.77 -30.71
N SER A 6 46.48 -1.73 -31.09
CA SER A 6 46.68 -3.19 -31.02
C SER A 6 45.43 -3.82 -31.68
N ASP A 7 45.43 -4.25 -32.94
CA ASP A 7 46.22 -5.26 -33.64
C ASP A 7 46.23 -6.66 -32.99
N ALA A 8 45.88 -7.62 -33.85
CA ALA A 8 45.88 -9.09 -33.76
C ALA A 8 44.84 -9.77 -32.84
N ASP A 9 43.90 -10.53 -33.40
CA ASP A 9 44.21 -11.87 -33.92
C ASP A 9 42.99 -12.46 -34.65
N GLU A 10 43.15 -12.73 -35.94
CA GLU A 10 42.14 -13.28 -36.84
C GLU A 10 42.45 -14.77 -37.04
N PRO A 11 41.64 -15.71 -36.51
CA PRO A 11 41.90 -17.12 -36.75
C PRO A 11 41.44 -17.50 -38.17
N GLN A 12 42.42 -17.75 -39.04
CA GLN A 12 42.25 -18.46 -40.30
C GLN A 12 41.64 -19.86 -40.05
N ILE A 13 40.37 -20.02 -40.38
CA ILE A 13 39.75 -21.34 -40.48
C ILE A 13 40.06 -21.87 -41.88
N LYS A 14 40.96 -22.85 -41.90
CA LYS A 14 41.36 -23.61 -43.09
C LYS A 14 40.15 -24.33 -43.70
N ASP A 15 39.98 -24.11 -44.99
CA ASP A 15 39.25 -24.99 -45.89
C ASP A 15 39.83 -26.41 -45.81
N SER A 16 39.00 -27.36 -45.39
CA SER A 16 39.24 -28.78 -45.60
C SER A 16 38.10 -29.35 -46.42
N ASP A 17 38.37 -29.34 -47.72
CA ASP A 17 37.82 -30.23 -48.72
C ASP A 17 37.92 -31.68 -48.23
N SER A 18 36.78 -32.34 -48.06
CA SER A 18 36.69 -33.79 -47.96
C SER A 18 35.33 -34.21 -48.49
N GLY A 19 35.32 -34.52 -49.79
CA GLY A 19 34.21 -35.20 -50.44
C GLY A 19 33.91 -36.55 -49.79
N ALA A 20 32.64 -36.77 -49.49
CA ALA A 20 32.03 -38.09 -49.36
C ALA A 20 30.52 -37.95 -49.59
N ALA A 21 30.04 -38.45 -50.73
CA ALA A 21 28.64 -38.81 -50.95
C ALA A 21 28.50 -40.34 -50.78
N PRO A 22 27.28 -40.90 -50.73
CA PRO A 22 26.13 -40.68 -49.85
C PRO A 22 25.82 -41.98 -49.05
N PRO A 23 24.71 -42.07 -48.28
CA PRO A 23 23.61 -42.81 -48.87
C PRO A 23 22.21 -42.25 -48.56
N ASP A 24 21.30 -42.64 -49.44
CA ASP A 24 19.85 -42.53 -49.41
C ASP A 24 19.22 -42.32 -48.03
N ARG A 25 18.66 -41.12 -47.83
CA ARG A 25 17.63 -40.92 -46.81
C ARG A 25 16.33 -41.52 -47.34
N PRO A 26 15.71 -42.49 -46.65
CA PRO A 26 14.35 -42.88 -46.98
C PRO A 26 13.44 -41.67 -46.76
N ALA A 27 12.75 -41.27 -47.83
CA ALA A 27 11.58 -40.44 -47.76
C ALA A 27 10.51 -41.18 -46.94
N GLY A 28 10.51 -40.93 -45.63
CA GLY A 28 9.43 -41.31 -44.75
C GLY A 28 8.29 -40.33 -44.95
N ASP A 29 7.37 -40.70 -45.83
CA ASP A 29 5.96 -40.33 -45.72
C ASP A 29 5.46 -40.73 -44.34
N GLY A 30 4.77 -39.82 -43.66
CA GLY A 30 3.99 -40.15 -42.48
C GLY A 30 3.81 -39.00 -41.50
N ALA A 31 2.59 -38.49 -41.44
CA ALA A 31 2.06 -37.53 -40.48
C ALA A 31 2.47 -36.06 -40.72
N GLY A 32 1.64 -35.38 -41.50
CA GLY A 32 1.58 -33.93 -41.46
C GLY A 32 1.39 -33.45 -40.02
N GLN A 33 2.26 -32.53 -39.61
CA GLN A 33 1.90 -31.25 -39.01
C GLN A 33 0.74 -31.20 -38.01
N ASP A 34 0.61 -32.19 -37.13
CA ASP A 34 0.18 -31.91 -35.77
C ASP A 34 1.33 -31.11 -35.14
N GLN A 35 1.34 -29.80 -35.39
CA GLN A 35 2.20 -28.88 -34.66
C GLN A 35 1.82 -29.05 -33.20
N ASP A 36 2.63 -29.82 -32.46
CA ASP A 36 2.42 -30.12 -31.05
C ASP A 36 2.07 -28.78 -30.37
N PRO A 37 0.86 -28.59 -29.81
CA PRO A 37 0.41 -27.29 -29.27
C PRO A 37 1.36 -26.77 -28.18
N LEU A 38 2.12 -27.68 -27.57
CA LEU A 38 3.20 -27.41 -26.63
C LEU A 38 4.40 -26.66 -27.26
N ILE A 39 4.69 -26.85 -28.55
CA ILE A 39 5.74 -26.12 -29.27
C ILE A 39 5.31 -24.67 -29.50
N GLU A 40 4.06 -24.42 -29.86
CA GLU A 40 3.53 -23.06 -29.97
C GLU A 40 3.52 -22.36 -28.60
N PHE A 41 3.11 -23.08 -27.56
CA PHE A 41 3.16 -22.58 -26.18
C PHE A 41 4.59 -22.24 -25.74
N LEU A 42 5.58 -23.09 -26.08
CA LEU A 42 6.99 -22.81 -25.84
C LEU A 42 7.45 -21.55 -26.58
N ARG A 43 7.06 -21.38 -27.85
CA ARG A 43 7.37 -20.16 -28.64
C ARG A 43 6.76 -18.91 -28.00
N ARG A 44 5.51 -18.99 -27.53
CA ARG A 44 4.84 -17.90 -26.81
C ARG A 44 5.58 -17.52 -25.53
N LEU A 45 5.93 -18.51 -24.70
CA LEU A 45 6.70 -18.28 -23.47
C LEU A 45 8.06 -17.63 -23.74
N ILE A 46 8.74 -18.02 -24.81
CA ILE A 46 10.02 -17.41 -25.20
C ILE A 46 9.83 -15.96 -25.64
N LYS A 47 8.76 -15.65 -26.39
CA LYS A 47 8.44 -14.28 -26.80
C LYS A 47 8.17 -13.36 -25.59
N GLU A 48 7.47 -13.87 -24.58
CA GLU A 48 7.12 -13.10 -23.38
C GLU A 48 8.29 -12.91 -22.40
N ARG A 49 9.06 -13.97 -22.14
CA ARG A 49 10.04 -14.00 -21.02
C ARG A 49 11.50 -14.05 -21.48
N ASN A 50 11.74 -14.24 -22.78
CA ASN A 50 13.03 -14.61 -23.37
C ASN A 50 13.48 -16.04 -23.03
N ILE A 51 14.30 -16.61 -23.93
CA ILE A 51 14.75 -18.01 -23.86
C ILE A 51 15.51 -18.38 -22.58
N THR A 52 16.26 -17.44 -21.99
CA THR A 52 17.00 -17.62 -20.75
C THR A 52 16.06 -17.81 -19.56
N LYS A 53 15.03 -16.97 -19.46
CA LYS A 53 14.08 -17.05 -18.35
C LYS A 53 13.16 -18.25 -18.51
N THR A 54 12.75 -18.57 -19.74
CA THR A 54 11.96 -19.77 -20.05
C THR A 54 12.73 -21.05 -19.70
N ALA A 55 14.03 -21.11 -20.01
CA ALA A 55 14.90 -22.21 -19.60
C ALA A 55 14.96 -22.39 -18.08
N LYS A 56 15.16 -21.29 -17.34
CA LYS A 56 15.20 -21.30 -15.87
C LYS A 56 13.86 -21.73 -15.26
N LEU A 57 12.76 -21.26 -15.82
CA LEU A 57 11.40 -21.55 -15.37
C LEU A 57 11.05 -23.03 -15.56
N LEU A 58 11.32 -23.57 -16.75
CA LEU A 58 11.05 -24.98 -17.07
C LEU A 58 12.07 -25.94 -16.43
N GLY A 59 13.17 -25.43 -15.86
CA GLY A 59 14.24 -26.24 -15.27
C GLY A 59 15.07 -27.02 -16.30
N VAL A 60 15.24 -26.48 -17.51
CA VAL A 60 15.92 -27.14 -18.63
C VAL A 60 17.02 -26.25 -19.19
N ASP A 61 18.08 -26.84 -19.76
CA ASP A 61 19.15 -26.07 -20.39
C ASP A 61 18.66 -25.35 -21.67
N ARG A 62 19.23 -24.18 -21.96
CA ARG A 62 18.92 -23.37 -23.16
C ARG A 62 19.18 -24.15 -24.44
N LYS A 63 20.22 -24.99 -24.46
CA LYS A 63 20.55 -25.85 -25.62
C LYS A 63 19.42 -26.85 -25.90
N THR A 64 18.77 -27.37 -24.87
CA THR A 64 17.64 -28.30 -25.00
C THR A 64 16.44 -27.61 -25.63
N ILE A 65 16.17 -26.36 -25.27
CA ILE A 65 15.11 -25.56 -25.90
C ILE A 65 15.43 -25.28 -27.37
N TRP A 66 16.65 -24.86 -27.69
CA TRP A 66 17.08 -24.64 -29.07
C TRP A 66 16.96 -25.90 -29.93
N ARG A 67 17.44 -27.04 -29.44
CA ARG A 67 17.32 -28.33 -30.14
C ARG A 67 15.87 -28.74 -30.36
N ALA A 68 14.99 -28.46 -29.40
CA ALA A 68 13.57 -28.76 -29.56
C ALA A 68 12.88 -27.87 -30.60
N LEU A 69 13.27 -26.59 -30.70
CA LEU A 69 12.77 -25.66 -31.71
C LEU A 69 13.30 -25.99 -33.12
N ASP A 70 14.58 -26.35 -33.22
CA ASP A 70 15.25 -26.67 -34.47
C ASP A 70 14.80 -28.03 -35.03
N ALA A 71 14.72 -29.05 -34.18
CA ALA A 71 14.25 -30.38 -34.57
C ALA A 71 12.71 -30.48 -34.70
N GLY A 72 11.97 -29.47 -34.23
CA GLY A 72 10.50 -29.49 -34.18
C GLY A 72 9.94 -30.61 -33.31
N ARG A 73 10.72 -31.16 -32.37
CA ARG A 73 10.33 -32.29 -31.51
C ARG A 73 10.70 -32.02 -30.06
N LEU A 74 9.73 -32.19 -29.16
CA LEU A 74 9.93 -32.00 -27.73
C LEU A 74 10.56 -33.25 -27.11
N THR A 75 11.57 -33.05 -26.27
CA THR A 75 12.06 -34.13 -25.40
C THR A 75 11.03 -34.44 -24.32
N PRO A 76 10.91 -35.70 -23.82
CA PRO A 76 9.95 -36.06 -22.79
C PRO A 76 10.02 -35.16 -21.55
N ARG A 77 11.23 -34.83 -21.09
CA ARG A 77 11.44 -33.91 -19.95
C ARG A 77 10.91 -32.49 -20.21
N LEU A 78 11.05 -31.99 -21.45
CA LEU A 78 10.56 -30.66 -21.82
C LEU A 78 9.04 -30.65 -21.97
N ARG A 79 8.46 -31.74 -22.49
CA ARG A 79 7.00 -31.95 -22.55
C ARG A 79 6.39 -31.92 -21.15
N ASP A 80 6.90 -32.72 -20.22
CA ASP A 80 6.41 -32.76 -18.83
C ASP A 80 6.55 -31.39 -18.13
N ALA A 81 7.60 -30.63 -18.44
CA ALA A 81 7.81 -29.30 -17.89
C ALA A 81 6.78 -28.29 -18.44
N LEU A 82 6.52 -28.32 -19.75
CA LEU A 82 5.54 -27.44 -20.38
C LEU A 82 4.12 -27.76 -19.92
N GLU A 83 3.74 -29.03 -19.78
CA GLU A 83 2.42 -29.43 -19.27
C GLU A 83 2.21 -28.99 -17.81
N ARG A 84 3.27 -29.04 -16.98
CA ARG A 84 3.20 -28.55 -15.59
C ARG A 84 2.99 -27.04 -15.52
N GLU A 85 3.68 -26.28 -16.36
CA GLU A 85 3.50 -24.83 -16.44
C GLU A 85 2.13 -24.44 -17.00
N GLN A 86 1.64 -25.15 -18.03
CA GLN A 86 0.31 -24.90 -18.57
C GLN A 86 -0.78 -25.08 -17.50
N LYS A 87 -0.71 -26.17 -16.72
CA LYS A 87 -1.61 -26.38 -15.57
C LYS A 87 -1.45 -25.33 -14.46
N ALA A 88 -0.25 -24.79 -14.28
CA ALA A 88 -0.01 -23.72 -13.31
C ALA A 88 -0.68 -22.42 -13.75
N ILE A 89 -0.57 -22.07 -15.04
CA ILE A 89 -1.21 -20.88 -15.62
C ILE A 89 -2.74 -21.03 -15.56
N GLU A 90 -3.30 -22.16 -15.98
CA GLU A 90 -4.75 -22.41 -15.90
C GLU A 90 -5.28 -22.29 -14.47
N LYS A 91 -4.48 -22.70 -13.47
CA LYS A 91 -4.83 -22.56 -12.06
C LYS A 91 -4.72 -21.12 -11.55
N GLU A 92 -3.78 -20.34 -12.07
CA GLU A 92 -3.67 -18.91 -11.79
C GLU A 92 -4.83 -18.14 -12.42
N GLU A 93 -5.14 -18.39 -13.69
CA GLU A 93 -6.29 -17.80 -14.41
C GLU A 93 -7.62 -18.11 -13.70
N ALA A 94 -7.84 -19.37 -13.28
CA ALA A 94 -9.02 -19.73 -12.48
C ALA A 94 -9.05 -19.05 -11.10
N GLY A 95 -7.87 -18.71 -10.54
CA GLY A 95 -7.73 -17.93 -9.32
C GLY A 95 -8.08 -16.45 -9.53
N ASP A 96 -7.65 -15.89 -10.65
CA ASP A 96 -7.91 -14.52 -11.06
C ASP A 96 -9.40 -14.32 -11.39
N ASP A 97 -10.04 -15.24 -12.13
CA ASP A 97 -11.49 -15.22 -12.39
C ASP A 97 -12.30 -15.19 -11.07
N ARG A 98 -11.86 -15.97 -10.08
CA ARG A 98 -12.49 -15.98 -8.76
C ARG A 98 -12.26 -14.66 -8.02
N MET A 99 -11.12 -14.01 -8.23
CA MET A 99 -10.83 -12.70 -7.66
C MET A 99 -11.69 -11.63 -8.35
N GLU A 100 -11.82 -11.65 -9.66
CA GLU A 100 -12.68 -10.73 -10.43
C GLU A 100 -14.15 -10.84 -10.01
N LEU A 101 -14.68 -12.06 -9.90
CA LEU A 101 -16.04 -12.29 -9.40
C LEU A 101 -16.23 -11.73 -7.98
N ARG A 102 -15.21 -11.85 -7.13
CA ARG A 102 -15.25 -11.29 -5.77
C ARG A 102 -15.20 -9.77 -5.79
N VAL A 103 -14.40 -9.16 -6.66
CA VAL A 103 -14.32 -7.71 -6.82
C VAL A 103 -15.66 -7.17 -7.34
N ALA A 104 -16.22 -7.75 -8.40
CA ALA A 104 -17.53 -7.37 -8.92
C ALA A 104 -18.64 -7.50 -7.87
N GLY A 105 -18.58 -8.55 -7.02
CA GLY A 105 -19.50 -8.70 -5.89
C GLY A 105 -19.34 -7.63 -4.81
N LEU A 106 -18.12 -7.16 -4.55
CA LEU A 106 -17.87 -6.06 -3.63
C LEU A 106 -18.32 -4.72 -4.18
N GLU A 107 -18.14 -4.48 -5.48
CA GLU A 107 -18.62 -3.26 -6.16
C GLU A 107 -20.14 -3.13 -6.08
N ARG A 108 -20.88 -4.22 -6.35
CA ARG A 108 -22.35 -4.21 -6.17
C ARG A 108 -22.76 -3.89 -4.74
N ARG A 109 -22.09 -4.49 -3.74
CA ARG A 109 -22.38 -4.19 -2.32
C ARG A 109 -22.05 -2.75 -1.95
N LEU A 110 -21.04 -2.14 -2.57
CA LEU A 110 -20.76 -0.72 -2.37
C LEU A 110 -21.86 0.15 -2.97
N GLN A 111 -22.32 -0.16 -4.19
CA GLN A 111 -23.46 0.53 -4.81
C GLN A 111 -24.73 0.43 -3.95
N ASP A 112 -25.06 -0.77 -3.44
CA ASP A 112 -26.21 -0.95 -2.55
C ASP A 112 -26.10 -0.07 -1.28
N VAL A 113 -24.91 0.04 -0.70
CA VAL A 113 -24.67 0.87 0.48
C VAL A 113 -24.76 2.36 0.13
N GLU A 114 -24.26 2.78 -1.03
CA GLU A 114 -24.37 4.16 -1.52
C GLU A 114 -25.85 4.54 -1.74
N GLU A 115 -26.65 3.66 -2.34
CA GLU A 115 -28.08 3.87 -2.51
C GLU A 115 -28.83 3.95 -1.18
N GLN A 116 -28.51 3.05 -0.24
CA GLN A 116 -29.09 3.09 1.12
C GLN A 116 -28.75 4.38 1.86
N LEU A 117 -27.50 4.87 1.73
CA LEU A 117 -27.07 6.13 2.32
C LEU A 117 -27.74 7.33 1.65
N ALA A 118 -27.87 7.33 0.32
CA ALA A 118 -28.57 8.38 -0.41
C ALA A 118 -30.05 8.47 0.01
N SER A 119 -30.71 7.30 0.11
CA SER A 119 -32.09 7.20 0.60
C SER A 119 -32.22 7.69 2.04
N GLY A 120 -31.33 7.25 2.94
CA GLY A 120 -31.32 7.69 4.34
C GLY A 120 -31.06 9.19 4.51
N LEU A 121 -30.16 9.77 3.71
CA LEU A 121 -29.91 11.22 3.71
C LEU A 121 -31.11 12.01 3.16
N SER A 122 -31.83 11.47 2.17
CA SER A 122 -33.06 12.08 1.67
C SER A 122 -34.14 12.12 2.76
N ALA A 123 -34.36 10.99 3.44
CA ALA A 123 -35.32 10.90 4.55
C ALA A 123 -34.96 11.89 5.69
N LEU A 124 -33.67 11.95 6.09
CA LEU A 124 -33.22 12.90 7.11
C LEU A 124 -33.40 14.38 6.68
N ARG A 125 -33.22 14.69 5.40
CA ARG A 125 -33.47 16.04 4.88
C ARG A 125 -34.95 16.41 4.93
N GLU A 126 -35.83 15.46 4.62
CA GLU A 126 -37.28 15.65 4.74
C GLU A 126 -37.71 15.85 6.20
N GLU A 127 -37.18 15.04 7.13
CA GLU A 127 -37.42 15.21 8.56
C GLU A 127 -36.93 16.57 9.07
N LEU A 128 -35.72 16.98 8.67
CA LEU A 128 -35.18 18.31 9.02
C LEU A 128 -36.03 19.45 8.44
N ALA A 129 -36.52 19.31 7.22
CA ALA A 129 -37.43 20.29 6.62
C ALA A 129 -38.72 20.41 7.44
N GLY A 130 -39.32 19.28 7.82
CA GLY A 130 -40.49 19.23 8.70
C GLY A 130 -40.26 19.91 10.05
N VAL A 131 -39.13 19.61 10.71
CA VAL A 131 -38.75 20.25 11.98
C VAL A 131 -38.50 21.75 11.81
N CYS A 132 -37.87 22.19 10.71
CA CYS A 132 -37.68 23.62 10.43
C CYS A 132 -39.01 24.35 10.26
N ASP A 133 -39.98 23.75 9.58
CA ASP A 133 -41.30 24.33 9.39
C ASP A 133 -42.12 24.33 10.68
N GLU A 134 -42.00 23.30 11.52
CA GLU A 134 -42.60 23.25 12.86
C GLU A 134 -41.99 24.33 13.78
N VAL A 135 -40.67 24.49 13.79
CA VAL A 135 -39.99 25.56 14.55
C VAL A 135 -40.40 26.95 14.03
N ARG A 136 -40.57 27.13 12.72
CA ARG A 136 -41.04 28.41 12.15
C ARG A 136 -42.46 28.75 12.57
N THR A 137 -43.37 27.77 12.59
CA THR A 137 -44.75 27.98 13.05
C THR A 137 -44.81 28.27 14.56
N LEU A 138 -43.98 27.61 15.37
CA LEU A 138 -43.84 27.89 16.80
C LEU A 138 -43.20 29.26 17.10
N ASN A 139 -42.23 29.72 16.29
CA ASN A 139 -41.62 31.05 16.49
C ASN A 139 -42.54 32.20 16.05
N TRP A 140 -43.54 31.95 15.21
CA TRP A 140 -44.51 32.98 14.77
C TRP A 140 -45.61 33.27 15.81
N THR A 141 -45.76 32.41 16.82
CA THR A 141 -46.78 32.56 17.88
C THR A 141 -46.25 33.24 19.15
N ARG A 142 -45.05 33.83 19.13
CA ARG A 142 -44.53 34.64 20.24
C ARG A 142 -44.76 36.14 19.95
N PRO A 143 -45.76 36.80 20.56
CA PRO A 143 -45.93 38.23 20.44
C PRO A 143 -44.96 38.93 21.40
N GLY A 144 -44.15 39.85 20.88
CA GLY A 144 -43.55 40.93 21.66
C GLY A 144 -42.46 40.52 22.66
N GLY A 145 -41.25 40.27 22.16
CA GLY A 145 -40.04 40.30 22.98
C GLY A 145 -38.98 41.12 22.28
N ALA A 146 -38.93 42.42 22.56
CA ALA A 146 -37.85 43.29 22.11
C ALA A 146 -36.51 42.76 22.65
N VAL A 147 -35.70 42.18 21.76
CA VAL A 147 -34.31 41.85 22.08
C VAL A 147 -33.49 43.05 21.67
N THR A 148 -33.07 43.79 22.68
CA THR A 148 -32.09 44.86 22.62
C THR A 148 -30.81 44.38 21.91
N GLU A 149 -30.43 45.11 20.86
CA GLU A 149 -29.08 45.16 20.31
C GLU A 149 -28.09 45.64 21.38
N ALA A 150 -27.44 44.71 22.09
CA ALA A 150 -26.30 45.04 22.94
C ALA A 150 -25.44 43.80 23.22
N ALA A 151 -24.72 43.30 22.21
CA ALA A 151 -23.60 42.37 22.43
C ALA A 151 -22.61 42.37 21.26
N THR A 152 -22.19 43.56 20.81
CA THR A 152 -21.07 43.75 19.87
C THR A 152 -19.95 44.49 20.57
N ALA A 153 -19.11 43.79 21.34
CA ALA A 153 -17.72 44.17 21.64
C ALA A 153 -17.02 43.11 22.50
N SER A 154 -16.60 42.00 21.89
CA SER A 154 -15.44 41.26 22.39
C SER A 154 -14.66 40.70 21.20
N THR A 155 -14.04 41.61 20.46
CA THR A 155 -13.01 41.31 19.47
C THR A 155 -11.69 41.02 20.19
N LEU A 156 -11.65 39.91 20.95
CA LEU A 156 -10.38 39.25 21.23
C LEU A 156 -9.95 38.56 19.92
N ARG A 157 -9.19 39.29 19.09
CA ARG A 157 -8.42 38.71 17.99
C ARG A 157 -7.43 37.71 18.58
N SER A 158 -7.86 36.45 18.69
CA SER A 158 -6.95 35.35 18.98
C SER A 158 -5.91 35.28 17.86
N PRO A 159 -4.61 35.20 18.19
CA PRO A 159 -3.57 35.09 17.16
C PRO A 159 -3.81 33.82 16.34
N HIS A 160 -4.06 33.98 15.04
CA HIS A 160 -4.11 32.85 14.11
C HIS A 160 -2.77 32.12 14.16
N ARG A 161 -2.78 30.91 14.73
CA ARG A 161 -1.61 30.04 14.78
C ARG A 161 -1.62 29.12 13.57
N THR A 162 -0.57 29.23 12.76
CA THR A 162 -0.33 28.35 11.61
C THR A 162 0.41 27.09 12.06
N TYR A 163 -0.23 26.21 12.86
CA TYR A 163 0.39 24.93 13.22
C TYR A 163 -0.57 23.76 13.00
N PRO A 164 -0.19 22.75 12.19
CA PRO A 164 -1.02 21.57 11.90
C PRO A 164 -1.03 20.51 13.04
N GLN A 165 -0.55 20.84 14.25
CA GLN A 165 -0.28 19.88 15.33
C GLN A 165 -1.25 20.07 16.50
N VAL A 166 -1.81 18.96 17.02
CA VAL A 166 -2.87 18.85 18.06
C VAL A 166 -2.44 19.41 19.44
N VAL A 167 -1.14 19.61 19.64
CA VAL A 167 -0.59 20.13 20.88
C VAL A 167 0.58 21.06 20.55
N THR A 168 0.69 22.17 21.29
CA THR A 168 1.85 23.06 21.18
C THR A 168 3.09 22.37 21.73
N VAL A 169 4.19 22.44 20.97
CA VAL A 169 5.47 21.78 21.31
C VAL A 169 6.02 22.30 22.63
N GLU A 170 5.99 23.62 22.79
CA GLU A 170 6.53 24.34 23.93
C GLU A 170 5.39 24.75 24.86
N ALA A 171 5.68 24.71 26.16
CA ALA A 171 4.74 25.16 27.17
C ALA A 171 4.60 26.68 27.14
N LEU A 172 3.37 27.16 27.08
CA LEU A 172 3.06 28.58 27.11
C LEU A 172 2.48 28.96 28.48
N PRO A 173 2.65 30.22 28.92
CA PRO A 173 2.16 30.69 30.22
C PRO A 173 0.65 30.52 30.40
N ASN A 174 -0.11 30.51 29.30
CA ASN A 174 -1.56 30.43 29.28
C ASN A 174 -2.11 29.03 28.92
N ASP A 175 -1.26 28.00 28.81
CA ASP A 175 -1.71 26.63 28.48
C ASP A 175 -2.76 26.12 29.47
N GLY A 176 -2.60 26.40 30.77
CA GLY A 176 -3.56 25.98 31.79
C GLY A 176 -4.96 26.55 31.57
N GLN A 177 -5.05 27.80 31.11
CA GLN A 177 -6.34 28.43 30.79
C GLN A 177 -6.94 27.89 29.49
N ILE A 178 -6.09 27.51 28.54
CA ILE A 178 -6.51 27.02 27.22
C ILE A 178 -7.00 25.57 27.29
N PHE A 179 -6.23 24.72 27.96
CA PHE A 179 -6.44 23.27 27.91
C PHE A 179 -7.16 22.71 29.13
N GLY A 180 -7.23 23.48 30.23
CA GLY A 180 -7.95 23.11 31.45
C GLY A 180 -7.59 21.69 31.91
N ASP A 181 -8.61 20.84 32.00
CA ASP A 181 -8.49 19.45 32.48
C ASP A 181 -7.65 18.55 31.57
N ALA A 182 -7.37 18.95 30.32
CA ALA A 182 -6.53 18.19 29.39
C ALA A 182 -5.02 18.43 29.60
N MET A 183 -4.63 19.32 30.52
CA MET A 183 -3.23 19.63 30.81
C MET A 183 -2.34 18.42 31.11
N PRO A 184 -2.79 17.40 31.90
CA PRO A 184 -1.98 16.20 32.14
C PRO A 184 -1.64 15.44 30.86
N LEU A 185 -2.62 15.28 29.95
CA LEU A 185 -2.44 14.61 28.67
C LEU A 185 -1.46 15.37 27.76
N ILE A 186 -1.52 16.70 27.80
CA ILE A 186 -0.61 17.58 27.04
C ILE A 186 0.81 17.51 27.58
N ALA A 187 0.99 17.50 28.90
CA ALA A 187 2.29 17.31 29.53
C ALA A 187 2.89 15.94 29.15
N GLU A 188 2.08 14.88 29.18
CA GLU A 188 2.51 13.56 28.74
C GLU A 188 2.88 13.55 27.26
N TRP A 189 2.06 14.17 26.40
CA TRP A 189 2.33 14.24 24.97
C TRP A 189 3.66 14.95 24.69
N ARG A 190 3.95 16.06 25.38
CA ARG A 190 5.23 16.78 25.25
C ARG A 190 6.40 15.92 25.70
N TYR A 191 6.24 15.18 26.80
CA TYR A 191 7.25 14.22 27.26
C TYR A 191 7.52 13.15 26.20
N GLN A 192 6.49 12.53 25.62
CA GLN A 192 6.66 11.53 24.57
C GLN A 192 7.29 12.13 23.31
N ARG A 193 6.95 13.37 22.95
CA ARG A 193 7.57 14.04 21.82
C ARG A 193 9.06 14.31 22.03
N ALA A 194 9.45 14.74 23.23
CA ALA A 194 10.86 14.91 23.58
C ALA A 194 11.61 13.57 23.49
N ARG A 195 11.00 12.49 24.00
CA ARG A 195 11.55 11.13 23.93
C ARG A 195 11.67 10.61 22.50
N LEU A 196 10.66 10.84 21.66
CA LEU A 196 10.71 10.53 20.23
C LEU A 196 11.88 11.24 19.56
N LYS A 197 12.07 12.54 19.81
CA LYS A 197 13.18 13.33 19.24
C LYS A 197 14.54 12.80 19.69
N ALA A 198 14.68 12.40 20.95
CA ALA A 198 15.94 11.90 21.51
C ALA A 198 16.32 10.51 20.99
N HIS A 199 15.33 9.63 20.80
CA HIS A 199 15.58 8.21 20.55
C HIS A 199 15.22 7.75 19.13
N TRP A 200 14.92 8.63 18.18
CA TRP A 200 14.63 8.24 16.80
C TRP A 200 15.90 7.80 16.03
N PRO A 201 15.91 6.70 15.25
CA PRO A 201 14.81 5.75 14.94
C PRO A 201 14.90 4.43 15.72
N SER A 202 15.09 4.46 17.03
CA SER A 202 15.13 3.25 17.87
C SER A 202 13.73 2.71 18.22
N VAL A 203 13.68 1.53 18.84
CA VAL A 203 12.44 0.92 19.37
C VAL A 203 11.75 1.86 20.38
N GLU A 204 12.52 2.50 21.26
CA GLU A 204 12.01 3.43 22.26
C GLU A 204 11.43 4.69 21.62
N GLY A 205 12.07 5.20 20.56
CA GLY A 205 11.53 6.29 19.76
C GLY A 205 10.19 5.93 19.12
N LEU A 206 10.08 4.72 18.55
CA LEU A 206 8.82 4.23 17.97
C LEU A 206 7.71 4.00 19.02
N GLU A 207 8.05 3.57 20.22
CA GLU A 207 7.10 3.47 21.34
C GLU A 207 6.58 4.85 21.74
N ALA A 208 7.47 5.84 21.80
CA ALA A 208 7.09 7.22 22.06
C ALA A 208 6.19 7.79 20.96
N GLU A 209 6.47 7.49 19.67
CA GLU A 209 5.59 7.88 18.54
C GLU A 209 4.18 7.27 18.70
N VAL A 210 4.09 6.00 19.06
CA VAL A 210 2.80 5.30 19.26
C VAL A 210 2.01 5.96 20.39
N ARG A 211 2.62 6.16 21.58
CA ARG A 211 1.94 6.77 22.72
C ARG A 211 1.54 8.21 22.43
N MET A 212 2.39 8.97 21.73
CA MET A 212 2.08 10.33 21.29
C MET A 212 0.83 10.38 20.39
N LEU A 213 0.72 9.47 19.41
CA LEU A 213 -0.44 9.40 18.52
C LEU A 213 -1.74 8.96 19.24
N GLU A 214 -1.63 8.07 20.23
CA GLU A 214 -2.77 7.68 21.08
C GLU A 214 -3.30 8.86 21.90
N LEU A 215 -2.41 9.64 22.51
CA LEU A 215 -2.77 10.86 23.24
C LEU A 215 -3.43 11.90 22.31
N GLU A 216 -2.95 12.03 21.07
CA GLU A 216 -3.60 12.95 20.10
C GLU A 216 -5.02 12.53 19.74
N LEU A 217 -5.28 11.22 19.60
CA LEU A 217 -6.63 10.71 19.36
C LEU A 217 -7.54 10.97 20.57
N GLU A 218 -7.06 10.71 21.79
CA GLU A 218 -7.80 10.99 23.03
C GLU A 218 -8.18 12.47 23.15
N LEU A 219 -7.24 13.38 22.85
CA LEU A 219 -7.47 14.82 22.85
C LEU A 219 -8.51 15.25 21.79
N ILE A 220 -8.50 14.63 20.61
CA ILE A 220 -9.44 14.93 19.52
C ILE A 220 -10.84 14.38 19.80
N GLU A 221 -10.95 13.13 20.23
CA GLU A 221 -12.22 12.40 20.34
C GLU A 221 -12.96 12.73 21.63
N GLU A 222 -12.27 12.65 22.77
CA GLU A 222 -12.88 12.81 24.09
C GLU A 222 -12.98 14.29 24.49
N ARG A 223 -11.87 15.02 24.33
CA ARG A 223 -11.78 16.43 24.78
C ARG A 223 -12.18 17.44 23.72
N ARG A 224 -12.46 16.98 22.49
CA ARG A 224 -12.89 17.81 21.34
C ARG A 224 -11.99 19.03 21.13
N LEU A 225 -10.70 18.92 21.49
CA LEU A 225 -9.78 20.04 21.43
C LEU A 225 -9.56 20.46 19.97
N THR A 226 -9.92 21.70 19.65
CA THR A 226 -9.67 22.31 18.35
C THR A 226 -8.35 23.03 18.34
N LEU A 227 -7.71 23.07 17.17
CA LEU A 227 -6.56 23.93 16.95
C LEU A 227 -6.67 24.77 15.69
N PRO A 228 -6.32 26.07 15.79
CA PRO A 228 -5.88 26.81 16.99
C PRO A 228 -6.95 26.81 18.09
N PRO A 229 -6.56 26.88 19.38
CA PRO A 229 -7.49 26.66 20.50
C PRO A 229 -8.46 27.84 20.73
N GLY A 230 -8.52 28.76 19.76
CA GLY A 230 -9.49 29.84 19.68
C GLY A 230 -10.29 29.84 18.36
N GLN A 231 -10.12 28.84 17.50
CA GLN A 231 -11.05 28.61 16.40
C GLN A 231 -12.20 27.74 16.91
N LEU A 232 -13.40 28.16 16.53
CA LEU A 232 -14.70 27.50 16.74
C LEU A 232 -14.58 25.96 16.71
N PRO A 233 -15.44 25.23 17.45
CA PRO A 233 -15.45 23.77 17.46
C PRO A 233 -15.34 23.23 16.03
N TRP A 234 -14.44 22.25 15.81
CA TRP A 234 -14.26 21.64 14.50
C TRP A 234 -15.62 21.15 14.02
N GLU A 235 -15.93 21.44 12.76
CA GLU A 235 -17.05 20.77 12.10
C GLU A 235 -16.85 19.25 12.24
N TRP A 236 -17.94 18.54 12.50
CA TRP A 236 -17.89 17.10 12.80
C TRP A 236 -17.11 16.30 11.74
N ASP A 237 -17.23 16.68 10.47
CA ASP A 237 -16.51 16.09 9.35
C ASP A 237 -15.01 16.36 9.37
N GLN A 238 -14.58 17.55 9.76
CA GLN A 238 -13.16 17.88 9.88
C GLN A 238 -12.52 17.08 11.02
N ARG A 239 -13.20 17.01 12.17
CA ARG A 239 -12.77 16.17 13.30
C ARG A 239 -12.63 14.71 12.89
N ARG A 240 -13.64 14.16 12.21
CA ARG A 240 -13.63 12.76 11.76
C ARG A 240 -12.50 12.48 10.77
N ARG A 241 -12.21 13.41 9.87
CA ARG A 241 -11.08 13.31 8.92
C ARG A 241 -9.73 13.32 9.63
N GLU A 242 -9.54 14.21 10.60
CA GLU A 242 -8.29 14.27 11.37
C GLU A 242 -8.11 13.04 12.27
N ALA A 243 -9.16 12.58 12.96
CA ALA A 243 -9.13 11.34 13.73
C ALA A 243 -8.70 10.15 12.86
N ARG A 244 -9.36 9.95 11.70
CA ARG A 244 -8.99 8.89 10.74
C ARG A 244 -7.54 8.98 10.27
N ARG A 245 -7.04 10.19 9.99
CA ARG A 245 -5.62 10.40 9.62
C ARG A 245 -4.68 9.96 10.74
N ARG A 246 -5.00 10.27 11.99
CA ARG A 246 -4.20 9.86 13.16
C ARG A 246 -4.30 8.36 13.43
N GLU A 247 -5.47 7.74 13.29
CA GLU A 247 -5.64 6.29 13.35
C GLU A 247 -4.76 5.55 12.33
N GLN A 248 -4.76 6.03 11.07
CA GLN A 248 -3.89 5.47 10.02
C GLN A 248 -2.41 5.61 10.38
N ARG A 249 -1.99 6.78 10.87
CA ARG A 249 -0.61 7.00 11.35
C ARG A 249 -0.27 6.08 12.52
N LEU A 250 -1.18 5.87 13.46
CA LEU A 250 -1.01 4.97 14.60
C LEU A 250 -0.85 3.51 14.14
N GLY A 251 -1.68 3.06 13.20
CA GLY A 251 -1.56 1.73 12.59
C GLY A 251 -0.20 1.52 11.91
N ASN A 252 0.29 2.54 11.21
CA ASN A 252 1.61 2.53 10.58
C ASN A 252 2.74 2.51 11.63
N ALA A 253 2.67 3.34 12.67
CA ALA A 253 3.66 3.39 13.75
C ALA A 253 3.73 2.06 14.52
N ARG A 254 2.59 1.47 14.88
CA ARG A 254 2.51 0.14 15.51
C ARG A 254 3.12 -0.95 14.63
N SER A 255 2.91 -0.88 13.32
CA SER A 255 3.49 -1.83 12.37
C SER A 255 5.00 -1.66 12.24
N LYS A 256 5.53 -0.42 12.22
CA LYS A 256 6.96 -0.14 12.29
C LYS A 256 7.57 -0.68 13.58
N LEU A 257 6.93 -0.44 14.73
CA LEU A 257 7.37 -0.94 16.03
C LEU A 257 7.46 -2.47 16.07
N ARG A 258 6.43 -3.18 15.57
CA ARG A 258 6.44 -4.65 15.45
C ARG A 258 7.61 -5.15 14.60
N ARG A 259 7.87 -4.50 13.46
CA ARG A 259 9.01 -4.85 12.58
C ARG A 259 10.35 -4.59 13.28
N ALA A 260 10.50 -3.45 13.96
CA ALA A 260 11.71 -3.11 14.70
C ALA A 260 12.02 -4.11 15.83
N ARG A 261 11.00 -4.50 16.60
CA ARG A 261 11.13 -5.53 17.64
C ARG A 261 11.55 -6.89 17.06
N ARG A 262 10.90 -7.33 15.96
CA ARG A 262 11.29 -8.58 15.27
C ARG A 262 12.74 -8.55 14.78
N ARG A 263 13.17 -7.45 14.16
CA ARG A 263 14.55 -7.26 13.71
C ARG A 263 15.54 -7.32 14.89
N ARG A 264 15.20 -6.72 16.02
CA ARG A 264 16.01 -6.79 17.24
C ARG A 264 16.16 -8.22 17.72
N VAL A 265 15.07 -9.00 17.80
CA VAL A 265 15.12 -10.43 18.18
C VAL A 265 15.99 -11.24 17.24
N VAL A 266 15.85 -11.05 15.92
CA VAL A 266 16.68 -11.74 14.92
C VAL A 266 18.15 -11.35 15.06
N ALA A 267 18.45 -10.07 15.22
CA ALA A 267 19.82 -9.59 15.44
C ALA A 267 20.41 -10.19 16.72
N THR A 268 19.65 -10.20 17.82
CA THR A 268 20.03 -10.84 19.08
C THR A 268 20.33 -12.33 18.88
N ALA A 269 19.45 -13.07 18.20
CA ALA A 269 19.65 -14.48 17.91
C ALA A 269 20.90 -14.75 17.07
N LEU A 270 21.19 -13.90 16.06
CA LEU A 270 22.42 -14.00 15.27
C LEU A 270 23.67 -13.71 16.11
N THR A 271 23.64 -12.67 16.96
CA THR A 271 24.77 -12.32 17.82
C THR A 271 25.09 -13.39 18.87
N PHE A 272 24.07 -14.00 19.47
CA PHE A 272 24.26 -15.08 20.46
C PHE A 272 24.53 -16.45 19.80
N GLY A 273 23.99 -16.69 18.60
CA GLY A 273 24.26 -17.91 17.83
C GLY A 273 25.70 -18.00 17.32
N LEU A 274 26.34 -16.86 17.01
CA LEU A 274 27.75 -16.81 16.63
C LEU A 274 28.73 -17.13 17.77
N TRP A 275 28.29 -17.07 19.03
CA TRP A 275 29.15 -17.35 20.18
C TRP A 275 29.26 -18.85 20.53
N LYS A 276 28.40 -19.71 19.97
CA LYS A 276 28.37 -21.14 20.30
C LYS A 276 29.28 -22.01 19.41
N HIS A 277 30.04 -21.40 18.49
CA HIS A 277 30.92 -22.08 17.53
C HIS A 277 32.39 -21.59 17.57
N ARG A 278 32.82 -21.00 18.68
CA ARG A 278 34.24 -20.82 19.02
C ARG A 278 34.56 -21.63 20.26
#